data_AF-A0A9P5YKX2-F1
#
_entry.id   AF-A0A9P5YKX2-F1
#
_cell.length_a   1.000
_cell.length_b   1.000
_cell.length_c   1.000
_cell.angle_alpha   90.00
_cell.angle_beta   90.00
_cell.angle_gamma   90.00
#
_symmetry.space_group_name_H-M   'P 1'
#
loop_
_entity.id
_entity.type
_entity.pdbx_description
1 polymer ?
#
loop_
_entity_poly.entity_id
_entity_poly.type
_entity_poly.pdbx_seq_one_letter_code
_entity_poly.pdbx_strand_id
1 'polypeptide(L)'
;EDLSARTGCWLFIGAQHATARGSAIHYSSARLRRDAGDALDSFAEEFCTMMNHMTDVRRRDTLEVRRNLEEITSAKAALEKRMEELESQSVNRDTLLLRYKEMFGDIQIPSSE
;
A
#
# COMPACT_ATOMS: atom_id res chain seq x y z
N GLU A 1 -37.54 -4.31 7.02
CA GLU A 1 -38.59 -5.29 7.35
C GLU A 1 -39.85 -5.11 6.50
N ASP A 2 -40.39 -3.89 6.39
CA ASP A 2 -41.58 -3.58 5.57
C ASP A 2 -41.53 -4.10 4.12
N LEU A 3 -40.37 -4.02 3.45
CA LEU A 3 -40.26 -4.48 2.07
C LEU A 3 -40.51 -5.99 1.95
N SER A 4 -39.81 -6.81 2.75
CA SER A 4 -40.00 -8.26 2.73
C SER A 4 -41.38 -8.69 3.22
N ALA A 5 -41.97 -7.92 4.15
CA ALA A 5 -43.32 -8.18 4.64
C ALA A 5 -44.38 -7.89 3.56
N ARG A 6 -44.21 -6.79 2.80
CA ARG A 6 -45.15 -6.37 1.76
C ARG A 6 -45.07 -7.20 0.48
N THR A 7 -43.87 -7.64 0.09
CA THR A 7 -43.66 -8.39 -1.17
C THR A 7 -43.62 -9.90 -0.96
N GLY A 8 -43.45 -10.36 0.28
CA GLY A 8 -43.29 -11.78 0.59
C GLY A 8 -42.01 -12.40 0.01
N CYS A 9 -41.01 -11.58 -0.34
CA CYS A 9 -39.76 -12.05 -0.93
C CYS A 9 -38.78 -12.61 0.11
N TRP A 10 -37.84 -13.43 -0.37
CA TRP A 10 -36.66 -13.82 0.39
C TRP A 10 -35.65 -12.67 0.36
N LEU A 11 -35.19 -12.25 1.54
CA LEU A 11 -34.24 -11.17 1.68
C LEU A 11 -33.19 -11.54 2.71
N PHE A 12 -31.93 -11.33 2.36
CA PHE A 12 -30.78 -11.41 3.25
C PHE A 12 -29.96 -10.13 3.12
N ILE A 13 -29.55 -9.56 4.24
CA ILE A 13 -28.69 -8.39 4.31
C ILE A 13 -27.60 -8.69 5.32
N GLY A 14 -26.35 -8.69 4.89
CA GLY A 14 -25.18 -8.80 5.77
C GLY A 14 -24.37 -7.51 5.75
N ALA A 15 -23.93 -7.07 6.92
CA ALA A 15 -23.05 -5.91 7.07
C ALA A 15 -21.94 -6.21 8.08
N GLN A 16 -20.69 -5.95 7.67
CA GLN A 16 -19.55 -5.98 8.56
C GLN A 16 -18.71 -4.72 8.33
N HIS A 17 -18.31 -4.07 9.43
CA HIS A 17 -17.43 -2.91 9.33
C HIS A 17 -16.01 -3.37 8.97
N ALA A 18 -15.33 -2.66 8.07
CA ALA A 18 -14.02 -3.05 7.55
C ALA A 18 -12.90 -3.16 8.62
N THR A 19 -13.11 -2.59 9.80
CA THR A 19 -12.17 -2.73 10.93
C THR A 19 -12.74 -3.52 12.11
N ALA A 20 -13.99 -4.00 12.02
CA ALA A 20 -14.56 -4.82 13.07
C ALA A 20 -13.78 -6.13 13.21
N ARG A 21 -13.50 -6.50 14.45
CA ARG A 21 -12.95 -7.82 14.83
C ARG A 21 -14.06 -8.81 15.22
N GLY A 22 -15.32 -8.40 15.12
CA GLY A 22 -16.51 -9.19 15.49
C GLY A 22 -17.26 -9.74 14.28
N SER A 23 -18.29 -10.54 14.55
CA SER A 23 -19.13 -11.15 13.53
C SER A 23 -19.91 -10.11 12.70
N ALA A 24 -20.23 -10.46 11.46
CA ALA A 24 -21.10 -9.63 10.64
C ALA A 24 -22.51 -9.58 11.24
N ILE A 25 -23.11 -8.39 11.25
CA ILE A 25 -24.51 -8.22 11.61
C ILE A 25 -25.31 -8.58 10.36
N HIS A 26 -26.27 -9.50 10.48
CA HIS A 26 -27.12 -9.88 9.37
C HIS A 26 -28.61 -9.80 9.73
N TYR A 27 -29.41 -9.58 8.71
CA TYR A 27 -30.86 -9.62 8.73
C TYR A 27 -31.35 -10.59 7.67
N SER A 28 -32.35 -11.40 8.04
CA SER A 28 -32.98 -12.36 7.16
C SER A 28 -34.49 -12.22 7.26
N SER A 29 -35.20 -12.26 6.13
CA SER A 29 -36.66 -12.14 6.13
C SER A 29 -37.31 -13.34 6.84
N ALA A 30 -38.48 -13.11 7.43
CA ALA A 30 -39.20 -14.16 8.18
C ALA A 30 -39.56 -15.38 7.31
N ARG A 31 -39.82 -15.16 6.03
CA ARG A 31 -40.08 -16.24 5.07
C ARG A 31 -38.82 -17.04 4.78
N LEU A 32 -37.69 -16.38 4.54
CA LEU A 32 -36.41 -17.06 4.30
C LEU A 32 -35.99 -17.91 5.51
N ARG A 33 -36.15 -17.38 6.73
CA ARG A 33 -35.90 -18.15 7.96
C ARG A 33 -36.79 -19.39 8.11
N ARG A 34 -38.03 -19.31 7.63
CA ARG A 34 -38.99 -20.42 7.72
C ARG A 34 -38.71 -21.50 6.68
N ASP A 35 -38.38 -21.09 5.46
CA ASP A 35 -38.23 -22.00 4.33
C ASP A 35 -36.85 -22.69 4.35
N ALA A 36 -35.82 -22.03 4.89
CA ALA A 36 -34.44 -22.52 4.83
C ALA A 36 -33.57 -22.02 6.00
N GLY A 37 -34.01 -22.23 7.25
CA GLY A 37 -33.28 -21.80 8.45
C GLY A 37 -31.85 -22.35 8.53
N ASP A 38 -31.67 -23.67 8.41
CA ASP A 38 -30.35 -24.30 8.55
C ASP A 38 -29.37 -23.87 7.44
N ALA A 39 -29.88 -23.73 6.21
CA ALA A 39 -29.06 -23.26 5.08
C ALA A 39 -28.69 -21.77 5.21
N LEU A 40 -29.55 -20.99 5.85
CA LEU A 40 -29.32 -19.57 6.12
C LEU A 40 -28.21 -19.37 7.14
N ASP A 41 -28.14 -20.21 8.18
CA ASP A 41 -27.08 -20.15 9.18
C ASP A 41 -25.72 -20.47 8.55
N SER A 42 -25.64 -21.54 7.74
CA SER A 42 -24.45 -21.86 6.95
C SER A 42 -24.04 -20.71 6.03
N PHE A 43 -25.01 -20.09 5.35
CA PHE A 43 -24.76 -18.96 4.46
C PHE A 43 -24.25 -17.73 5.23
N ALA A 44 -24.77 -17.46 6.42
CA ALA A 44 -24.32 -16.36 7.27
C ALA A 44 -22.88 -16.58 7.75
N GLU A 45 -22.50 -17.82 8.08
CA GLU A 45 -21.12 -18.19 8.43
C GLU A 45 -20.15 -18.04 7.26
N GLU A 46 -20.54 -18.48 6.06
CA GLU A 46 -19.75 -18.29 4.84
C GLU A 46 -19.56 -16.80 4.52
N PHE A 47 -20.62 -16.01 4.63
CA PHE A 47 -20.57 -14.56 4.45
C PHE A 47 -19.57 -13.92 5.44
N CYS A 48 -19.64 -14.28 6.72
CA CYS A 48 -18.71 -13.78 7.73
C CYS A 48 -17.26 -14.16 7.40
N THR A 49 -17.03 -15.40 6.98
CA THR A 49 -15.70 -15.90 6.63
C THR A 49 -15.12 -15.15 5.43
N MET A 50 -15.92 -14.92 4.39
CA MET A 50 -15.52 -14.16 3.21
C MET A 50 -15.15 -12.71 3.57
N MET A 51 -15.97 -12.04 4.36
CA MET A 51 -15.72 -10.65 4.75
C MET A 51 -14.47 -10.50 5.64
N ASN A 52 -14.22 -11.47 6.53
CA ASN A 52 -12.98 -11.54 7.30
C ASN A 52 -11.77 -11.74 6.38
N HIS A 53 -11.86 -12.63 5.39
CA HIS A 53 -10.80 -12.85 4.43
C HIS A 53 -10.45 -11.59 3.64
N MET A 54 -11.46 -10.86 3.14
CA MET A 54 -11.25 -9.58 2.45
C MET A 54 -10.56 -8.55 3.34
N THR A 55 -10.93 -8.50 4.62
CA THR A 55 -10.30 -7.59 5.59
C THR A 55 -8.84 -7.95 5.82
N ASP A 56 -8.51 -9.23 5.91
CA ASP A 56 -7.13 -9.68 6.10
C ASP A 56 -6.27 -9.47 4.85
N VAL A 57 -6.81 -9.69 3.65
CA VAL A 57 -6.12 -9.35 2.40
C VAL A 57 -5.81 -7.85 2.36
N ARG A 58 -6.80 -6.97 2.63
CA ARG A 58 -6.55 -5.52 2.71
C ARG A 58 -5.46 -5.15 3.71
N ARG A 59 -5.41 -5.83 4.87
CA ARG A 59 -4.36 -5.59 5.88
C ARG A 59 -2.98 -6.00 5.34
N ARG A 60 -2.87 -7.14 4.67
CA ARG A 60 -1.61 -7.59 4.05
C ARG A 60 -1.14 -6.61 2.99
N ASP A 61 -2.01 -6.21 2.07
CA ASP A 61 -1.68 -5.25 1.02
C ASP A 61 -1.21 -3.92 1.62
N THR A 62 -1.89 -3.44 2.67
CA THR A 62 -1.49 -2.20 3.37
C THR A 62 -0.11 -2.34 4.02
N LEU A 63 0.22 -3.50 4.60
CA LEU A 63 1.53 -3.76 5.18
C LEU A 63 2.62 -3.86 4.12
N GLU A 64 2.34 -4.50 2.99
CA GLU A 64 3.27 -4.62 1.88
C GLU A 64 3.57 -3.25 1.26
N VAL A 65 2.55 -2.43 1.03
CA VAL A 65 2.72 -1.05 0.56
C VAL A 65 3.56 -0.23 1.53
N ARG A 66 3.33 -0.36 2.84
CA ARG A 66 4.13 0.34 3.87
C ARG A 66 5.59 -0.09 3.83
N ARG A 67 5.86 -1.39 3.74
CA ARG A 67 7.22 -1.93 3.63
C ARG A 67 7.92 -1.40 2.38
N ASN A 68 7.25 -1.45 1.23
CA ASN A 68 7.82 -0.95 -0.03
C ASN A 68 8.13 0.54 0.06
N LEU A 69 7.28 1.31 0.76
CA LEU A 69 7.50 2.73 0.97
C LEU A 69 8.74 2.97 1.85
N GLU A 70 8.90 2.23 2.95
CA GLU A 70 10.10 2.29 3.80
C GLU A 70 11.37 1.95 3.02
N GLU A 71 11.35 0.88 2.22
CA GLU A 71 12.46 0.47 1.37
C GLU A 71 12.82 1.57 0.35
N ILE A 72 11.83 2.15 -0.33
CA ILE A 72 12.06 3.25 -1.30
C ILE A 72 12.61 4.49 -0.58
N THR A 73 12.09 4.85 0.60
CA THR A 73 12.59 6.02 1.34
C THR A 73 14.03 5.85 1.81
N SER A 74 14.42 4.65 2.25
CA SER A 74 15.79 4.37 2.67
C SER A 74 16.75 4.36 1.48
N ALA A 75 16.34 3.78 0.35
CA ALA A 75 17.09 3.82 -0.89
C ALA A 75 17.27 5.26 -1.41
N LYS A 76 16.21 6.08 -1.34
CA LYS A 76 16.27 7.50 -1.69
C LYS A 76 17.26 8.26 -0.80
N ALA A 77 17.22 8.08 0.51
CA ALA A 77 18.16 8.73 1.43
C ALA A 77 19.62 8.31 1.16
N ALA A 78 19.85 7.04 0.83
CA ALA A 78 21.17 6.56 0.44
C ALA A 78 21.65 7.16 -0.89
N LEU A 79 20.73 7.35 -1.85
CA LEU A 79 21.02 7.98 -3.14
C LEU A 79 21.35 9.47 -2.97
N GLU A 80 20.55 10.19 -2.17
CA GLU A 80 20.78 11.60 -1.86
C GLU A 80 22.14 11.82 -1.21
N LYS A 81 22.52 10.96 -0.26
CA LYS A 81 23.85 11.02 0.36
C LYS A 81 24.99 10.80 -0.66
N ARG A 82 24.82 9.85 -1.58
CA ARG A 82 25.81 9.62 -2.66
C ARG A 82 25.92 10.81 -3.61
N MET A 83 24.79 11.47 -3.91
CA MET A 83 24.81 12.68 -4.73
C MET A 83 25.59 13.79 -4.04
N GLU A 84 25.36 14.00 -2.75
CA GLU A 84 26.07 15.01 -1.96
C GLU A 84 27.58 14.73 -1.86
N GLU A 85 27.97 13.46 -1.74
CA GLU A 85 29.37 13.02 -1.78
C GLU A 85 30.02 13.29 -3.16
N LEU A 86 29.30 13.02 -4.25
CA LEU A 86 29.78 13.27 -5.62
C LEU A 86 29.90 14.77 -5.91
N GLU A 87 28.92 15.57 -5.48
CA GLU A 87 28.96 17.03 -5.61
C GLU A 87 30.16 17.61 -4.85
N SER A 88 30.39 17.14 -3.62
CA SER A 88 31.54 17.53 -2.81
C SER A 88 32.87 17.18 -3.50
N GLN A 89 32.96 15.99 -4.12
CA GLN A 89 34.13 15.58 -4.89
C GLN A 89 34.33 16.44 -6.15
N SER A 90 33.26 16.82 -6.85
CA SER A 90 33.35 17.70 -8.02
C SER A 90 33.90 19.07 -7.62
N VAL A 91 33.35 19.67 -6.56
CA VAL A 91 33.82 20.97 -6.04
C VAL A 91 35.29 20.91 -5.63
N ASN A 92 35.70 19.84 -4.93
CA ASN A 92 37.10 19.63 -4.57
C ASN A 92 38.02 19.47 -5.79
N ARG A 93 37.55 18.79 -6.85
CA ARG A 93 38.33 18.63 -8.08
C ARG A 93 38.47 19.98 -8.81
N ASP A 94 37.39 20.74 -8.91
CA ASP A 94 37.37 22.01 -9.63
C ASP A 94 38.24 23.07 -8.92
N THR A 95 38.23 23.09 -7.58
CA THR A 95 39.12 23.93 -6.78
C THR A 95 40.60 23.55 -6.94
N LEU A 96 40.92 22.25 -7.00
CA LEU A 96 42.28 21.79 -7.29
C LEU A 96 42.73 22.21 -8.70
N LEU A 97 41.87 22.07 -9.72
CA LEU A 97 42.17 22.51 -11.07
C LEU A 97 42.43 24.01 -11.15
N LEU A 98 41.64 24.81 -10.43
CA LEU A 98 41.85 26.26 -10.34
C LEU A 98 43.22 26.57 -9.75
N ARG A 99 43.58 25.89 -8.65
CA ARG A 99 44.88 26.05 -7.99
C ARG A 99 46.05 25.62 -8.89
N TYR A 100 45.89 24.52 -9.64
CA TYR A 100 46.90 24.09 -10.62
C TYR A 100 47.06 25.12 -11.75
N LYS A 101 45.95 25.70 -12.24
CA LYS A 101 45.96 26.74 -13.26
C LYS A 101 46.65 28.02 -12.77
N GLU A 102 46.42 28.41 -11.52
CA GLU A 102 47.09 29.55 -10.89
C GLU A 102 48.59 29.34 -10.69
N MET A 103 49.02 28.13 -10.32
CA MET A 103 50.43 27.84 -10.04
C MET A 103 51.28 27.64 -11.31
N PHE A 104 50.69 27.11 -12.39
CA PHE A 104 51.45 26.71 -13.58
C PHE A 104 51.12 27.50 -14.85
N GLY A 105 50.09 28.37 -14.85
CA GLY A 105 49.61 29.01 -16.08
C GLY A 105 49.09 27.97 -17.09
N ASP A 106 48.46 28.39 -18.19
CA ASP A 106 47.91 27.46 -19.19
C ASP A 106 49.02 26.56 -19.75
N ILE A 107 49.09 25.30 -19.29
CA ILE A 107 49.86 24.27 -19.98
C ILE A 107 49.08 23.96 -21.26
N GLN A 108 49.50 24.56 -22.37
CA GLN A 108 49.15 24.08 -23.70
C GLN A 108 49.60 22.62 -23.79
N ILE A 109 48.64 21.69 -23.67
CA ILE A 109 48.85 20.31 -24.07
C ILE A 109 49.12 20.37 -25.58
N PRO A 110 50.33 20.05 -26.07
CA PRO A 110 50.58 20.05 -27.49
C PRO A 110 49.70 18.96 -28.11
N SER A 111 48.84 19.37 -29.05
CA SER A 111 48.06 18.46 -29.88
C SER A 111 49.04 17.53 -30.58
N SER A 112 49.00 16.25 -30.24
CA SER A 112 49.70 15.21 -31.00
C SER A 112 48.90 15.00 -32.29
N GLU A 113 49.40 15.56 -33.39
CA GLU A 113 49.14 15.09 -34.76
C GLU A 113 49.70 13.68 -34.96
#